data_AF-A0A8T6RV19-F1
#
_entry.id   AF-A0A8T6RV19-F1
#
_cell.length_a   1.000
_cell.length_b   1.000
_cell.length_c   1.000
_cell.angle_alpha   90.00
_cell.angle_beta   90.00
_cell.angle_gamma   90.00
#
_symmetry.space_group_name_H-M   'P 1'
#
loop_
_entity.id
_entity.type
_entity.pdbx_description
1 polymer ?
#
loop_
_entity_poly.entity_id
_entity_poly.type
_entity_poly.pdbx_seq_one_letter_code
_entity_poly.pdbx_strand_id
1 'polypeptide(L)'
;MADIGIMLYGYAEDDAMFIGSSLEKVLGEELEVISAARQEERVISEILERADSVNFEEQEIKVMMVLGFTEEQLETALREFPKREGLQRPIFCVLTQHNSRWPL
;
A
#
# COMPACT_ATOMS: atom_id res chain seq x y z
N MET A 1 14.93 0.67 8.97
CA MET A 1 13.56 1.17 8.79
C MET A 1 13.55 1.76 7.40
N ALA A 2 12.65 1.29 6.55
CA ALA A 2 12.48 1.86 5.23
C ALA A 2 12.03 3.32 5.35
N ASP A 3 12.53 4.19 4.47
CA ASP A 3 12.13 5.61 4.43
C ASP A 3 10.80 5.79 3.67
N ILE A 4 10.38 4.77 2.94
CA ILE A 4 9.17 4.74 2.12
C ILE A 4 8.36 3.47 2.36
N GLY A 5 7.04 3.55 2.14
CA GLY A 5 6.14 2.41 2.31
C GLY A 5 4.87 2.49 1.49
N ILE A 6 4.14 1.38 1.46
CA ILE A 6 2.78 1.30 0.93
C ILE A 6 1.85 0.68 1.98
N MET A 7 0.63 1.18 2.04
CA MET A 7 -0.46 0.53 2.77
C MET A 7 -1.44 -0.06 1.75
N LEU A 8 -1.75 -1.34 1.91
CA LEU A 8 -2.61 -2.10 1.00
C LEU A 8 -3.90 -2.51 1.68
N TYR A 9 -5.00 -2.39 0.95
CA TYR A 9 -6.31 -2.92 1.31
C TYR A 9 -6.89 -3.74 0.17
N GLY A 10 -7.52 -4.85 0.55
CA GLY A 10 -8.26 -5.71 -0.36
C GLY A 10 -7.42 -6.68 -1.17
N TYR A 11 -6.12 -6.79 -0.94
CA TYR A 11 -5.29 -7.81 -1.61
C TYR A 11 -5.07 -9.00 -0.69
N ALA A 12 -5.09 -10.21 -1.27
CA ALA A 12 -4.53 -11.39 -0.62
C ALA A 12 -3.01 -11.25 -0.41
N GLU A 13 -2.46 -12.02 0.53
CA GLU A 13 -1.03 -11.96 0.91
C GLU A 13 -0.09 -12.14 -0.28
N ASP A 14 -0.35 -13.14 -1.14
CA ASP A 14 0.47 -13.42 -2.34
C ASP A 14 0.48 -12.27 -3.36
N ASP A 15 -0.61 -11.51 -3.45
CA ASP A 15 -0.70 -10.30 -4.28
C ASP A 15 0.03 -9.14 -3.62
N ALA A 16 -0.18 -8.93 -2.31
CA ALA A 16 0.46 -7.86 -1.56
C ALA A 16 1.99 -7.99 -1.56
N MET A 17 2.52 -9.19 -1.33
CA MET A 17 3.95 -9.46 -1.36
C MET A 17 4.54 -9.30 -2.76
N PHE A 18 3.78 -9.70 -3.79
CA PHE A 18 4.19 -9.50 -5.18
C PHE A 18 4.22 -8.02 -5.56
N ILE A 19 3.24 -7.23 -5.12
CA ILE A 19 3.22 -5.77 -5.29
C ILE A 19 4.44 -5.15 -4.62
N GLY A 20 4.66 -5.44 -3.34
CA GLY A 20 5.81 -4.94 -2.57
C GLY A 20 7.13 -5.21 -3.26
N SER A 21 7.41 -6.49 -3.53
CA SER A 21 8.68 -6.92 -4.16
C SER A 21 8.89 -6.30 -5.54
N SER A 22 7.82 -6.08 -6.30
CA SER A 22 7.90 -5.46 -7.62
C SER A 22 8.23 -3.98 -7.53
N LEU A 23 7.62 -3.27 -6.59
CA LEU A 23 7.88 -1.85 -6.38
C LEU A 23 9.27 -1.62 -5.79
N GLU A 24 9.72 -2.43 -4.83
CA GLU A 24 11.11 -2.39 -4.33
C GLU A 24 12.12 -2.51 -5.47
N LYS A 25 11.92 -3.47 -6.37
CA LYS A 25 12.81 -3.69 -7.51
C LYS A 25 12.86 -2.50 -8.46
N VAL A 26 11.71 -1.85 -8.70
CA VAL A 26 11.60 -0.73 -9.62
C VAL A 26 12.18 0.55 -9.00
N LEU A 27 11.93 0.78 -7.70
CA LEU A 27 12.38 1.96 -6.99
C LEU A 27 13.86 1.86 -6.58
N GLY A 28 14.38 0.64 -6.44
CA GLY A 28 15.77 0.38 -6.07
C GLY A 28 16.05 0.59 -4.58
N GLU A 29 15.01 0.61 -3.74
CA GLU A 29 15.06 0.89 -2.31
C GLU A 29 14.13 -0.07 -1.55
N GLU A 30 14.41 -0.28 -0.25
CA GLU A 30 13.57 -1.09 0.64
C GLU A 30 12.20 -0.40 0.84
N LEU A 31 11.12 -1.18 0.79
CA LEU A 31 9.75 -0.66 0.87
C LEU A 31 8.99 -1.40 1.97
N GLU A 32 8.46 -0.66 2.93
CA GLU A 32 7.56 -1.24 3.93
C GLU A 32 6.17 -1.53 3.32
N VAL A 33 5.64 -2.74 3.55
CA VAL A 33 4.29 -3.13 3.12
C VAL A 33 3.40 -3.32 4.33
N ILE A 34 2.40 -2.45 4.46
CA ILE A 34 1.48 -2.42 5.59
C ILE A 34 0.13 -2.95 5.13
N SER A 35 -0.45 -3.89 5.87
CA SER A 35 -1.84 -4.30 5.63
C SER A 35 -2.83 -3.44 6.39
N ALA A 36 -3.90 -3.04 5.72
CA ALA A 36 -5.03 -2.36 6.31
C ALA A 36 -6.27 -3.27 6.46
N ALA A 37 -6.17 -4.56 6.10
CA ALA A 37 -7.31 -5.48 6.23
C ALA A 37 -7.73 -5.64 7.70
N ARG A 38 -9.06 -5.71 7.94
CA ARG A 38 -9.68 -5.81 9.28
C ARG A 38 -9.46 -4.58 10.17
N GLN A 39 -9.07 -3.46 9.57
CA GLN A 39 -8.88 -2.18 10.24
C GLN A 39 -9.84 -1.10 9.68
N GLU A 40 -10.93 -1.50 9.05
CA GLU A 40 -11.91 -0.62 8.37
C GLU A 40 -12.50 0.42 9.32
N GLU A 41 -12.73 0.02 10.58
CA GLU A 41 -13.26 0.90 11.63
C GLU A 41 -12.20 1.85 12.24
N ARG A 42 -10.93 1.75 11.82
CA ARG A 42 -9.84 2.60 12.32
C ARG A 42 -9.52 3.70 11.34
N VAL A 43 -9.01 4.80 11.89
CA VAL A 43 -8.45 5.87 11.07
C VAL A 43 -7.07 5.48 10.54
N ILE A 44 -6.73 5.96 9.34
CA ILE A 44 -5.47 5.66 8.66
C ILE A 44 -4.24 5.90 9.55
N SER A 45 -4.18 6.99 10.31
CA SER A 45 -3.04 7.25 11.21
C SER A 45 -2.83 6.16 12.27
N GLU A 46 -3.91 5.58 12.81
CA GLU A 46 -3.82 4.49 13.78
C GLU A 46 -3.36 3.18 13.15
N ILE A 47 -3.72 2.94 11.88
CA ILE A 47 -3.28 1.77 11.11
C ILE A 47 -1.77 1.83 10.92
N LEU A 48 -1.25 2.99 10.51
CA LEU A 48 0.17 3.21 10.27
C LEU A 48 1.02 3.12 11.55
N GLU A 49 0.49 3.58 12.70
CA GLU A 49 1.16 3.44 14.00
C GLU A 49 1.25 1.99 14.50
N ARG A 50 0.41 1.10 13.96
CA ARG A 50 0.27 -0.31 14.39
C ARG A 50 0.62 -1.27 13.27
N ALA A 51 1.62 -0.95 12.47
CA ALA A 51 2.07 -1.71 11.29
C ALA A 51 2.47 -3.19 11.52
N ASP A 52 2.18 -3.76 12.70
CA ASP A 52 2.37 -5.18 13.05
C ASP A 52 1.28 -6.11 12.50
N SER A 53 0.24 -5.59 11.84
CA SER A 53 -0.84 -6.42 11.28
C SER A 53 -0.40 -7.08 9.97
N VAL A 54 -0.07 -8.37 10.04
CA VAL A 54 0.36 -9.20 8.89
C VAL A 54 -0.84 -9.80 8.11
N ASN A 55 -2.08 -9.53 8.53
CA ASN A 55 -3.24 -10.14 7.90
C ASN A 55 -3.58 -9.43 6.60
N PHE A 56 -3.54 -10.11 5.47
CA PHE A 56 -4.03 -9.63 4.18
C PHE A 56 -5.32 -10.37 3.81
N GLU A 57 -6.32 -9.64 3.30
CA GLU A 57 -7.63 -10.19 2.96
C GLU A 57 -8.10 -9.66 1.61
N GLU A 58 -8.52 -10.60 0.76
CA GLU A 58 -9.05 -10.30 -0.56
C GLU A 58 -10.42 -9.60 -0.44
N GLN A 59 -10.54 -8.41 -1.01
CA GLN A 59 -11.79 -7.64 -1.08
C GLN A 59 -12.06 -7.17 -2.51
N GLU A 60 -13.31 -6.84 -2.82
CA GLU A 60 -13.67 -6.32 -4.14
C GLU A 60 -12.97 -4.98 -4.44
N ILE A 61 -12.87 -4.10 -3.43
CA ILE A 61 -12.21 -2.80 -3.57
C ILE A 61 -10.73 -2.95 -3.25
N LYS A 62 -9.88 -2.50 -4.17
CA LYS A 62 -8.42 -2.45 -4.00
C LYS A 62 -7.95 -1.03 -3.75
N VAL A 63 -7.22 -0.81 -2.66
CA VAL A 63 -6.62 0.49 -2.34
C VAL A 63 -5.14 0.30 -2.08
N MET A 64 -4.34 1.22 -2.62
CA MET A 64 -2.92 1.36 -2.27
C MET A 64 -2.65 2.80 -1.90
N MET A 65 -2.26 3.03 -0.64
CA MET A 65 -1.77 4.31 -0.19
C MET A 65 -0.25 4.34 -0.21
N VAL A 66 0.30 5.35 -0.85
CA VAL A 66 1.74 5.58 -0.98
C VAL A 66 2.23 6.47 0.17
N LEU A 67 3.31 6.08 0.83
CA LEU A 67 3.82 6.69 2.07
C LEU A 67 5.28 7.13 1.89
N GLY A 68 5.55 8.44 2.01
CA GLY A 68 6.92 8.97 2.01
C GLY A 68 7.58 9.11 0.63
N PHE A 69 6.89 8.76 -0.46
CA PHE A 69 7.48 8.81 -1.80
C PHE A 69 7.73 10.25 -2.25
N THR A 70 8.84 10.46 -2.95
CA THR A 70 9.05 11.64 -3.80
C THR A 70 8.12 11.62 -5.02
N GLU A 71 8.01 12.76 -5.70
CA GLU A 71 7.21 12.85 -6.93
C GLU A 71 7.72 11.88 -8.01
N GLU A 72 9.04 11.77 -8.20
CA GLU A 72 9.66 10.84 -9.15
C GLU A 72 9.40 9.37 -8.81
N GLN A 73 9.47 9.02 -7.52
CA GLN A 73 9.16 7.66 -7.03
C GLN A 73 7.68 7.34 -7.24
N LEU A 74 6.78 8.29 -6.94
CA LEU A 74 5.34 8.13 -7.14
C LEU A 74 5.01 7.91 -8.62
N GLU A 75 5.52 8.74 -9.52
CA GLU A 75 5.33 8.58 -10.96
C GLU A 75 5.83 7.22 -11.45
N THR A 76 7.01 6.82 -10.98
CA THR A 76 7.61 5.53 -11.33
C THR A 76 6.73 4.37 -10.83
N ALA A 77 6.29 4.38 -9.57
CA ALA A 77 5.42 3.34 -9.01
C ALA A 77 4.05 3.25 -9.72
N LEU A 78 3.49 4.38 -10.14
CA LEU A 78 2.23 4.42 -10.90
C LEU A 78 2.37 3.87 -12.32
N ARG A 79 3.50 4.19 -12.99
CA ARG A 79 3.79 3.77 -14.36
C ARG A 79 4.13 2.28 -14.42
N GLU A 80 4.96 1.83 -13.49
CA GLU A 80 5.52 0.48 -13.42
C GLU A 80 4.75 -0.44 -12.46
N PHE A 81 3.54 -0.04 -12.04
CA PHE A 81 2.70 -0.88 -11.17
C PHE A 81 2.59 -2.29 -11.77
N PRO A 82 2.88 -3.35 -11.00
CA PRO A 82 3.06 -4.68 -11.53
C PRO A 82 1.77 -5.20 -12.16
N LYS A 83 1.95 -6.05 -13.18
CA LYS A 83 0.85 -6.70 -13.89
C LYS A 83 1.04 -8.21 -13.78
N ARG A 84 0.00 -8.89 -13.32
CA ARG A 84 -0.10 -10.35 -13.25
C ARG A 84 -1.54 -10.74 -13.57
N GLU A 85 -1.75 -11.91 -14.14
CA GLU A 85 -3.10 -12.43 -14.37
C GLU A 85 -3.88 -12.47 -13.04
N GLY A 86 -5.11 -11.94 -13.04
CA GLY A 86 -5.93 -11.82 -11.83
C GLY A 86 -5.62 -10.63 -10.92
N LEU A 87 -4.45 -9.98 -11.06
CA LEU A 87 -4.09 -8.85 -10.21
C LEU A 87 -4.82 -7.57 -10.66
N GLN A 88 -5.72 -7.09 -9.81
CA GLN A 88 -6.46 -5.86 -10.06
C GLN A 88 -5.62 -4.62 -9.72
N ARG A 89 -5.80 -3.56 -10.52
CA ARG A 89 -5.16 -2.26 -10.28
C ARG A 89 -5.89 -1.51 -9.17
N PRO A 90 -5.19 -0.95 -8.17
CA PRO A 90 -5.84 -0.30 -7.05
C PRO A 90 -6.28 1.12 -7.38
N ILE A 91 -7.12 1.67 -6.51
CA ILE A 91 -7.24 3.10 -6.31
C ILE A 91 -5.97 3.56 -5.61
N PHE A 92 -5.21 4.43 -6.27
CA PHE A 92 -4.00 5.01 -5.71
C PHE A 92 -4.35 6.22 -4.85
N CYS A 93 -3.80 6.26 -3.65
CA CYS A 93 -3.95 7.37 -2.73
C CYS A 93 -2.58 7.81 -2.21
N VAL A 94 -2.44 9.09 -1.89
CA VAL A 94 -1.30 9.61 -1.13
C VAL A 94 -1.78 9.99 0.26
N LEU A 95 -0.92 9.82 1.27
CA LEU A 95 -1.24 10.27 2.62
C LEU A 95 -1.22 11.81 2.67
N THR A 96 -2.25 12.38 3.28
CA THR A 96 -2.40 13.81 3.52
C THR A 96 -2.84 14.04 4.96
N GLN A 97 -2.69 15.27 5.47
CA GLN A 97 -3.21 15.62 6.79
C GLN A 97 -4.73 15.39 6.90
N HIS A 98 -5.46 15.50 5.79
CA HIS A 98 -6.91 15.34 5.79
C HIS A 98 -7.34 13.87 5.82
N ASN A 99 -6.87 13.06 4.87
CA ASN A 99 -7.27 11.65 4.77
C ASN A 99 -6.63 10.76 5.84
N SER A 100 -5.58 11.20 6.54
CA SER A 100 -5.03 10.47 7.70
C SER A 100 -6.07 10.20 8.80
N ARG A 101 -7.15 10.99 8.85
CA ARG A 101 -8.23 10.88 9.83
C ARG A 101 -9.48 10.16 9.31
N TRP A 102 -9.45 9.69 8.06
CA TRP A 102 -10.57 8.95 7.50
C TRP A 102 -10.53 7.50 7.97
N PRO A 103 -11.69 6.87 8.21
CA PRO A 103 -11.77 5.43 8.28
C PRO A 103 -11.37 4.83 6.92
N LEU A 104 -10.89 3.59 6.95
CA LEU A 104 -10.50 2.87 5.74
C LEU A 104 -11.72 2.37 4.95
#